data_AF-A0A1F7Q1W9-F1
#
_entry.id   AF-A0A1F7Q1W9-F1
#
_cell.length_a   1.000
_cell.length_b   1.000
_cell.length_c   1.000
_cell.angle_alpha   90.00
_cell.angle_beta   90.00
_cell.angle_gamma   90.00
#
_symmetry.space_group_name_H-M   'P 1'
#
loop_
_entity.id
_entity.type
_entity.pdbx_description
1 polymer ?
#
loop_
_entity_poly.entity_id
_entity_poly.type
_entity_poly.pdbx_seq_one_letter_code
_entity_poly.pdbx_strand_id
1 'polypeptide(L)'
;MKETITPYKNFDLPVINLPEEGHYIPPLTRDATEAERRHSLPSGTVLLEQQRDGLRIAQDIISYPFDNPADHDFAYRETAHSLLNSSWYTYARSAPDVMRRRLDLAVLADDDAEWRETKSGLLTKTQSGLVRAVELAEALTNAHSYNRRTDRLSQQLGRQVGNVAINLACLPLADAPRGMSAYDIQYVARLTALDTLEQSRAPRGDTYASTAQLINPDSPLSTSWRKNAPSTNQAYNALVQAQEEYRGAA
;
A
#
# COMPACT_ATOMS: atom_id res chain seq x y z
N MET A 1 2.49 -37.38 -13.46
CA MET A 1 2.76 -36.05 -12.88
C MET A 1 1.62 -35.75 -11.92
N LYS A 2 1.92 -35.62 -10.62
CA LYS A 2 0.96 -35.01 -9.70
C LYS A 2 1.14 -33.51 -9.89
N GLU A 3 0.13 -32.82 -10.40
CA GLU A 3 0.12 -31.35 -10.38
C GLU A 3 0.17 -30.91 -8.93
N THR A 4 1.27 -30.28 -8.53
CA THR A 4 1.36 -29.63 -7.23
C THR A 4 0.58 -28.34 -7.34
N ILE A 5 -0.76 -28.44 -7.21
CA ILE A 5 -1.68 -27.29 -7.26
C ILE A 5 -1.23 -26.30 -6.20
N THR A 6 -0.78 -25.10 -6.59
CA THR A 6 -0.63 -23.98 -5.67
C THR A 6 -2.00 -23.71 -5.06
N PRO A 7 -2.25 -24.06 -3.78
CA PRO A 7 -3.60 -24.13 -3.24
C PRO A 7 -4.24 -22.75 -3.10
N TYR A 8 -3.40 -21.72 -2.92
CA TYR A 8 -3.81 -20.36 -2.68
C TYR A 8 -3.04 -19.44 -3.61
N LYS A 9 -3.71 -18.88 -4.61
CA LYS A 9 -3.12 -17.89 -5.52
C LYS A 9 -3.57 -16.48 -5.22
N ASN A 10 -4.67 -16.34 -4.47
CA ASN A 10 -5.36 -15.07 -4.28
C ASN A 10 -6.07 -15.04 -2.93
N PHE A 11 -6.42 -13.85 -2.48
CA PHE A 11 -7.51 -13.66 -1.52
C PHE A 11 -8.35 -12.45 -1.92
N ASP A 12 -9.58 -12.40 -1.42
CA ASP A 12 -10.52 -11.33 -1.77
C ASP A 12 -10.59 -10.31 -0.62
N LEU A 13 -10.49 -9.02 -0.94
CA LEU A 13 -10.80 -7.95 -0.01
C LEU A 13 -12.30 -8.00 0.36
N PRO A 14 -12.67 -7.75 1.63
CA PRO A 14 -14.07 -7.74 2.02
C PRO A 14 -14.79 -6.51 1.45
N VAL A 15 -16.10 -6.63 1.27
CA VAL A 15 -16.95 -5.48 0.88
C VAL A 15 -16.89 -4.41 1.97
N ILE A 16 -17.11 -4.83 3.21
CA ILE A 16 -17.01 -4.01 4.41
C ILE A 16 -15.67 -4.33 5.06
N ASN A 17 -14.70 -3.42 4.93
CA ASN A 17 -13.37 -3.58 5.54
C ASN A 17 -13.18 -2.69 6.78
N LEU A 18 -13.69 -1.46 6.70
CA LEU A 18 -13.58 -0.44 7.72
C LEU A 18 -14.99 0.06 8.07
N PRO A 19 -15.24 0.48 9.33
CA PRO A 19 -16.44 1.25 9.69
C PRO A 19 -16.62 2.48 8.80
N GLU A 20 -17.85 3.01 8.73
CA GLU A 20 -18.13 4.24 7.94
C GLU A 20 -17.42 5.48 8.51
N GLU A 21 -17.12 5.47 9.81
CA GLU A 21 -16.36 6.50 10.50
C GLU A 21 -14.85 6.22 10.43
N GLY A 22 -14.01 7.25 10.63
CA GLY A 22 -12.55 7.10 10.67
C GLY A 22 -11.88 6.93 9.29
N HIS A 23 -12.60 7.20 8.20
CA HIS A 23 -11.96 7.38 6.90
C HIS A 23 -11.14 8.67 6.89
N TYR A 24 -9.97 8.63 6.27
CA TYR A 24 -9.17 9.83 6.12
C TYR A 24 -9.85 10.82 5.16
N ILE A 25 -9.98 12.06 5.62
CA ILE A 25 -10.49 13.19 4.84
C ILE A 25 -9.36 14.22 4.77
N PRO A 26 -8.99 14.71 3.57
CA PRO A 26 -7.98 15.74 3.45
C PRO A 26 -8.32 16.96 4.33
N PRO A 27 -7.36 17.49 5.11
CA PRO A 27 -7.63 18.64 5.98
C PRO A 27 -7.96 19.88 5.14
N LEU A 28 -8.76 20.76 5.74
CA LEU A 28 -9.03 22.08 5.19
C LEU A 28 -7.71 22.87 5.07
N THR A 29 -7.58 23.60 3.97
CA THR A 29 -6.46 24.51 3.76
C THR A 29 -6.80 25.90 4.30
N ARG A 30 -5.80 26.62 4.80
CA ARG A 30 -5.90 28.05 5.15
C ARG A 30 -5.34 28.96 4.06
N ASP A 31 -4.64 28.40 3.07
CA ASP A 31 -4.18 29.15 1.91
C ASP A 31 -5.37 29.41 0.98
N ALA A 32 -5.63 30.69 0.71
CA ALA A 32 -6.72 31.14 -0.14
C ALA A 32 -6.57 30.64 -1.58
N THR A 33 -5.34 30.56 -2.10
CA THR A 33 -5.08 30.12 -3.49
C THR A 33 -5.41 28.63 -3.62
N GLU A 34 -4.92 27.81 -2.69
CA GLU A 34 -5.24 26.39 -2.66
C GLU A 34 -6.73 26.15 -2.37
N ALA A 35 -7.37 26.97 -1.54
CA ALA A 35 -8.81 26.87 -1.30
C ALA A 35 -9.61 27.09 -2.61
N GLU A 36 -9.28 28.15 -3.36
CA GLU A 36 -9.89 28.44 -4.64
C GLU A 36 -9.66 27.32 -5.67
N ARG A 37 -8.42 26.81 -5.76
CA ARG A 37 -8.10 25.65 -6.61
C ARG A 37 -8.97 24.46 -6.24
N ARG A 38 -9.05 24.08 -4.96
CA ARG A 38 -9.85 22.94 -4.48
C ARG A 38 -11.34 23.10 -4.77
N HIS A 39 -11.87 24.32 -4.65
CA HIS A 39 -13.26 24.61 -5.00
C HIS A 39 -13.56 24.46 -6.49
N SER A 40 -12.57 24.67 -7.36
CA SER A 40 -12.71 24.51 -8.80
C SER A 40 -12.70 23.04 -9.28
N LEU A 41 -12.23 22.11 -8.44
CA LEU A 41 -12.03 20.71 -8.80
C LEU A 41 -13.26 19.84 -8.49
N PRO A 42 -13.45 18.73 -9.23
CA PRO A 42 -14.41 17.71 -8.84
C PRO A 42 -14.15 17.20 -7.42
N SER A 43 -15.23 16.87 -6.70
CA SER A 43 -15.12 16.28 -5.36
C SER A 43 -14.26 15.01 -5.38
N GLY A 44 -13.44 14.82 -4.36
CA GLY A 44 -12.51 13.69 -4.25
C GLY A 44 -11.17 13.86 -4.99
N THR A 45 -10.99 14.88 -5.82
CA THR A 45 -9.72 15.12 -6.56
C THR A 45 -8.53 15.25 -5.61
N VAL A 46 -8.67 16.03 -4.53
CA VAL A 46 -7.60 16.24 -3.54
C VAL A 46 -7.17 14.93 -2.87
N LEU A 47 -8.13 14.03 -2.60
CA LEU A 47 -7.80 12.73 -2.02
C LEU A 47 -6.97 11.89 -3.00
N LEU A 48 -7.31 11.90 -4.29
CA LEU A 48 -6.54 11.21 -5.33
C LEU A 48 -5.13 11.79 -5.51
N GLU A 49 -5.00 13.13 -5.49
CA GLU A 49 -3.69 13.81 -5.49
C GLU A 49 -2.84 13.35 -4.30
N GLN A 50 -3.40 13.37 -3.08
CA GLN A 50 -2.71 12.92 -1.89
C GLN A 50 -2.37 11.43 -1.92
N GLN A 51 -3.24 10.57 -2.47
CA GLN A 51 -2.95 9.15 -2.67
C GLN A 51 -1.78 8.94 -3.64
N ARG A 52 -1.74 9.69 -4.75
CA ARG A 52 -0.64 9.65 -5.73
C ARG A 52 0.67 10.04 -5.04
N ASP A 53 0.71 11.18 -4.36
CA ASP A 53 1.93 11.67 -3.73
C ASP A 53 2.34 10.77 -2.54
N GLY A 54 1.36 10.23 -1.82
CA GLY A 54 1.59 9.20 -0.81
C GLY A 54 2.18 7.89 -1.34
N LEU A 55 1.84 7.49 -2.57
CA LEU A 55 2.46 6.32 -3.22
C LEU A 55 3.92 6.59 -3.62
N ARG A 56 4.24 7.83 -4.00
CA ARG A 56 5.64 8.24 -4.24
C ARG A 56 6.45 8.25 -2.94
N ILE A 57 5.88 8.78 -1.85
CA ILE A 57 6.50 8.68 -0.53
C ILE A 57 6.71 7.22 -0.11
N ALA A 58 5.73 6.34 -0.35
CA ALA A 58 5.90 4.91 -0.09
C ALA A 58 7.05 4.33 -0.92
N GLN A 59 7.20 4.70 -2.19
CA GLN A 59 8.33 4.29 -3.03
C GLN A 59 9.68 4.69 -2.43
N ASP A 60 9.79 5.92 -1.93
CA ASP A 60 11.05 6.43 -1.37
C ASP A 60 11.39 5.76 -0.03
N ILE A 61 10.38 5.52 0.82
CA ILE A 61 10.54 4.75 2.06
C ILE A 61 11.04 3.34 1.76
N ILE A 62 10.46 2.64 0.77
CA ILE A 62 10.88 1.27 0.39
C ILE A 62 12.25 1.25 -0.30
N SER A 63 12.71 2.38 -0.83
CA SER A 63 14.04 2.51 -1.43
C SER A 63 15.09 3.01 -0.43
N TYR A 64 14.68 3.36 0.80
CA TYR A 64 15.57 3.90 1.81
C TYR A 64 16.57 2.85 2.33
N PRO A 65 17.88 3.18 2.42
CA PRO A 65 18.89 2.26 2.90
C PRO A 65 18.90 2.20 4.43
N PHE A 66 17.99 1.40 5.00
CA PHE A 66 17.96 1.18 6.45
C PHE A 66 19.18 0.38 6.93
N ASP A 67 19.87 0.89 7.94
CA ASP A 67 20.94 0.15 8.63
C ASP A 67 20.37 -0.68 9.79
N ASN A 68 19.26 -0.23 10.39
CA ASN A 68 18.64 -0.89 11.53
C ASN A 68 17.46 -1.79 11.08
N PRO A 69 17.50 -3.11 11.35
CA PRO A 69 16.41 -4.02 10.97
C PRO A 69 15.06 -3.68 11.58
N ALA A 70 15.01 -3.13 12.81
CA ALA A 70 13.74 -2.79 13.45
C ALA A 70 13.08 -1.59 12.76
N ASP A 71 13.85 -0.61 12.29
CA ASP A 71 13.33 0.51 11.49
C ASP A 71 12.85 0.04 10.12
N HIS A 72 13.62 -0.84 9.48
CA HIS A 72 13.26 -1.48 8.21
C HIS A 72 11.90 -2.21 8.33
N ASP A 73 11.78 -3.12 9.31
CA ASP A 73 10.56 -3.90 9.55
C ASP A 73 9.37 -2.99 9.91
N PHE A 74 9.60 -1.96 10.74
CA PHE A 74 8.56 -0.99 11.10
C PHE A 74 8.06 -0.22 9.86
N ALA A 75 8.97 0.35 9.08
CA ALA A 75 8.63 1.15 7.92
C ALA A 75 7.89 0.32 6.86
N TYR A 76 8.35 -0.92 6.62
CA TYR A 76 7.75 -1.81 5.64
C TYR A 76 6.36 -2.27 6.07
N ARG A 77 6.18 -2.64 7.34
CA ARG A 77 4.88 -3.01 7.90
C ARG A 77 3.87 -1.86 7.83
N GLU A 78 4.24 -0.67 8.30
CA GLU A 78 3.31 0.47 8.29
C GLU A 78 2.99 0.93 6.87
N THR A 79 3.96 0.86 5.95
CA THR A 79 3.72 1.13 4.53
C THR A 79 2.77 0.10 3.94
N ALA A 80 2.94 -1.19 4.21
CA ALA A 80 2.05 -2.26 3.77
C ALA A 80 0.61 -2.06 4.27
N HIS A 81 0.42 -1.69 5.55
CA HIS A 81 -0.89 -1.36 6.11
C HIS A 81 -1.57 -0.20 5.36
N SER A 82 -0.82 0.87 5.09
CA SER A 82 -1.32 2.04 4.38
C SER A 82 -1.72 1.73 2.94
N LEU A 83 -0.92 0.91 2.23
CA LEU A 83 -1.18 0.45 0.87
C LEU A 83 -2.42 -0.43 0.83
N LEU A 84 -2.55 -1.40 1.74
CA LEU A 84 -3.67 -2.34 1.73
C LEU A 84 -5.02 -1.65 1.96
N ASN A 85 -5.08 -0.68 2.87
CA ASN A 85 -6.28 0.12 3.05
C ASN A 85 -6.55 1.05 1.85
N SER A 86 -5.52 1.66 1.25
CA SER A 86 -5.66 2.44 0.02
C SER A 86 -6.17 1.58 -1.15
N SER A 87 -5.72 0.33 -1.27
CA SER A 87 -6.27 -0.65 -2.22
C SER A 87 -7.77 -0.84 -2.00
N TRP A 88 -8.21 -1.02 -0.74
CA TRP A 88 -9.63 -1.15 -0.44
C TRP A 88 -10.44 0.09 -0.82
N TYR A 89 -9.96 1.29 -0.49
CA TYR A 89 -10.63 2.55 -0.83
C TYR A 89 -10.85 2.72 -2.33
N THR A 90 -9.84 2.40 -3.14
CA THR A 90 -9.87 2.65 -4.59
C THR A 90 -10.57 1.55 -5.37
N TYR A 91 -10.54 0.31 -4.87
CA TYR A 91 -10.98 -0.87 -5.63
C TYR A 91 -12.16 -1.62 -5.03
N ALA A 92 -12.19 -1.83 -3.71
CA ALA A 92 -13.12 -2.76 -3.10
C ALA A 92 -14.36 -2.12 -2.46
N ARG A 93 -14.27 -0.88 -1.95
CA ARG A 93 -15.36 -0.19 -1.23
C ARG A 93 -16.68 -0.13 -2.02
N SER A 94 -16.59 0.11 -3.33
CA SER A 94 -17.76 0.28 -4.21
C SER A 94 -17.98 -0.89 -5.16
N ALA A 95 -17.26 -2.01 -4.97
CA ALA A 95 -17.31 -3.15 -5.87
C ALA A 95 -18.48 -4.10 -5.53
N PRO A 96 -19.47 -4.28 -6.43
CA PRO A 96 -20.57 -5.21 -6.18
C PRO A 96 -20.17 -6.69 -6.33
N ASP A 97 -19.07 -6.98 -7.03
CA ASP A 97 -18.61 -8.34 -7.37
C ASP A 97 -17.32 -8.71 -6.62
N VAL A 98 -17.23 -9.97 -6.18
CA VAL A 98 -16.04 -10.57 -5.57
C VAL A 98 -14.85 -10.56 -6.52
N MET A 99 -15.04 -10.79 -7.82
CA MET A 99 -13.94 -10.76 -8.81
C MET A 99 -13.27 -9.40 -8.92
N ARG A 100 -13.98 -8.33 -8.55
CA ARG A 100 -13.51 -6.95 -8.47
C ARG A 100 -12.91 -6.60 -7.11
N ARG A 101 -12.54 -7.60 -6.29
CA ARG A 101 -11.90 -7.40 -4.98
C ARG A 101 -10.70 -8.34 -4.76
N ARG A 102 -10.37 -9.14 -5.77
CA ARG A 102 -9.32 -10.16 -5.71
C ARG A 102 -7.93 -9.54 -5.81
N LEU A 103 -7.08 -9.88 -4.85
CA LEU A 103 -5.65 -9.60 -4.84
C LEU A 103 -4.86 -10.90 -4.98
N ASP A 104 -3.70 -10.82 -5.63
CA ASP A 104 -2.82 -11.96 -5.80
C ASP A 104 -1.92 -12.11 -4.58
N LEU A 105 -1.73 -13.36 -4.14
CA LEU A 105 -0.76 -13.66 -3.09
C LEU A 105 0.65 -13.61 -3.67
N ALA A 106 1.62 -13.19 -2.85
CA ALA A 106 3.03 -13.32 -3.20
C ALA A 106 3.34 -14.80 -3.46
N VAL A 107 3.94 -15.09 -4.62
CA VAL A 107 4.43 -16.44 -4.96
C VAL A 107 5.88 -16.51 -4.52
N LEU A 108 6.15 -17.34 -3.52
CA LEU A 108 7.46 -17.41 -2.88
C LEU A 108 8.26 -18.68 -3.21
N ALA A 109 7.59 -19.67 -3.79
CA ALA A 109 8.20 -20.94 -4.14
C ALA A 109 7.40 -21.62 -5.25
N ASP A 110 8.11 -22.39 -6.07
CA ASP A 110 7.55 -23.30 -7.06
C ASP A 110 8.38 -24.58 -7.02
N ASP A 111 7.77 -25.68 -6.61
CA ASP A 111 8.45 -26.98 -6.52
C ASP A 111 8.69 -27.61 -7.90
N ASP A 112 7.82 -27.33 -8.88
CA ASP A 112 7.94 -27.87 -10.24
C ASP A 112 9.07 -27.17 -11.00
N ALA A 113 9.28 -25.87 -10.74
CA ALA A 113 10.37 -25.08 -11.31
C ALA A 113 11.66 -25.10 -10.46
N GLU A 114 11.69 -25.85 -9.35
CA GLU A 114 12.77 -25.84 -8.33
C GLU A 114 13.19 -24.40 -7.92
N TRP A 115 12.21 -23.51 -7.88
CA TRP A 115 12.43 -22.08 -7.68
C TRP A 115 12.00 -21.64 -6.28
N ARG A 116 12.75 -20.69 -5.73
CA ARG A 116 12.45 -20.00 -4.47
C ARG A 116 12.69 -18.51 -4.69
N GLU A 117 11.73 -17.71 -4.24
CA GLU A 117 11.84 -16.26 -4.29
C GLU A 117 12.91 -15.79 -3.30
N THR A 118 13.74 -14.84 -3.75
CA THR A 118 14.73 -14.21 -2.89
C THR A 118 14.19 -12.90 -2.32
N LYS A 119 14.73 -12.45 -1.18
CA LYS A 119 14.37 -11.13 -0.64
C LYS A 119 14.62 -10.01 -1.64
N SER A 120 15.74 -10.06 -2.36
CA SER A 120 16.08 -9.07 -3.39
C SER A 120 15.13 -9.13 -4.59
N GLY A 121 14.72 -10.33 -5.02
CA GLY A 121 13.77 -10.53 -6.11
C GLY A 121 12.39 -9.98 -5.76
N LEU A 122 11.88 -10.30 -4.57
CA LEU A 122 10.59 -9.80 -4.09
C LEU A 122 10.61 -8.29 -3.84
N LEU A 123 11.71 -7.74 -3.30
CA LEU A 123 11.88 -6.29 -3.15
C LEU A 123 11.86 -5.59 -4.51
N THR A 124 12.58 -6.12 -5.51
CA THR A 124 12.60 -5.57 -6.88
C THR A 124 11.21 -5.58 -7.51
N LYS A 125 10.44 -6.67 -7.34
CA LYS A 125 9.04 -6.76 -7.78
C LYS A 125 8.15 -5.73 -7.08
N THR A 126 8.37 -5.51 -5.79
CA THR A 126 7.62 -4.54 -4.97
C THR A 126 7.90 -3.11 -5.44
N GLN A 127 9.18 -2.74 -5.62
CA GLN A 127 9.60 -1.42 -6.12
C GLN A 127 9.07 -1.16 -7.53
N SER A 128 9.23 -2.13 -8.45
CA SER A 128 8.65 -2.03 -9.80
C SER A 128 7.13 -1.90 -9.77
N GLY A 129 6.49 -2.59 -8.83
CA GLY A 129 5.05 -2.51 -8.64
C GLY A 129 4.57 -1.15 -8.10
N LEU A 130 5.37 -0.50 -7.24
CA LEU A 130 5.11 0.86 -6.76
C LEU A 130 5.24 1.89 -7.88
N VAL A 131 6.28 1.80 -8.73
CA VAL A 131 6.41 2.64 -9.93
C VAL A 131 5.14 2.57 -10.77
N ARG A 132 4.65 1.35 -11.04
CA ARG A 132 3.40 1.17 -11.79
C ARG A 132 2.17 1.72 -11.07
N ALA A 133 2.12 1.61 -9.74
CA ALA A 133 1.03 2.19 -8.95
C ALA A 133 1.01 3.72 -9.03
N VAL A 134 2.17 4.37 -8.99
CA VAL A 134 2.29 5.83 -9.16
C VAL A 134 1.78 6.26 -10.53
N GLU A 135 2.21 5.60 -11.62
CA GLU A 135 1.72 5.88 -12.98
C GLU A 135 0.19 5.76 -13.09
N LEU A 136 -0.39 4.71 -12.48
CA LEU A 136 -1.83 4.49 -12.47
C LEU A 136 -2.56 5.54 -11.63
N ALA A 137 -1.98 5.98 -10.50
CA ALA A 137 -2.52 7.03 -9.66
C ALA A 137 -2.50 8.40 -10.35
N GLU A 138 -1.44 8.71 -11.09
CA GLU A 138 -1.36 9.88 -11.95
C GLU A 138 -2.44 9.85 -13.04
N ALA A 139 -2.55 8.74 -13.76
CA ALA A 139 -3.56 8.57 -14.80
C ALA A 139 -4.98 8.68 -14.24
N LEU A 140 -5.24 8.09 -13.07
CA LEU A 140 -6.52 8.16 -12.37
C LEU A 140 -6.86 9.58 -11.96
N THR A 141 -5.93 10.27 -11.29
CA THR A 141 -6.10 11.65 -10.83
C THR A 141 -6.40 12.56 -12.00
N ASN A 142 -5.61 12.48 -13.09
CA ASN A 142 -5.84 13.26 -14.30
C ASN A 142 -7.20 12.96 -14.92
N ALA A 143 -7.55 11.68 -15.10
CA ALA A 143 -8.85 11.30 -15.66
C ALA A 143 -10.02 11.86 -14.83
N HIS A 144 -9.92 11.78 -13.50
CA HIS A 144 -10.93 12.29 -12.57
C HIS A 144 -11.07 13.81 -12.65
N SER A 145 -9.95 14.55 -12.64
CA SER A 145 -9.96 16.02 -12.75
C SER A 145 -10.61 16.53 -14.03
N TYR A 146 -10.52 15.75 -15.13
CA TYR A 146 -11.18 16.04 -16.40
C TYR A 146 -12.56 15.40 -16.56
N ASN A 147 -13.17 14.89 -15.48
CA ASN A 147 -14.48 14.20 -15.48
C ASN A 147 -14.56 13.04 -16.51
N ARG A 148 -13.45 12.34 -16.74
CA ARG A 148 -13.39 11.16 -17.61
C ARG A 148 -13.70 9.90 -16.81
N ARG A 149 -14.01 8.80 -17.52
CA ARG A 149 -14.32 7.51 -16.88
C ARG A 149 -13.10 6.95 -16.14
N THR A 150 -13.27 6.66 -14.85
CA THR A 150 -12.19 6.24 -13.93
C THR A 150 -12.26 4.77 -13.49
N ASP A 151 -13.35 4.04 -13.77
CA ASP A 151 -13.60 2.68 -13.23
C ASP A 151 -12.41 1.72 -13.44
N ARG A 152 -11.90 1.65 -14.67
CA ARG A 152 -10.82 0.73 -15.05
C ARG A 152 -9.51 1.12 -14.39
N LEU A 153 -9.20 2.42 -14.32
CA LEU A 153 -7.98 2.93 -13.69
C LEU A 153 -8.02 2.69 -12.19
N SER A 154 -9.16 2.93 -11.54
CA SER A 154 -9.37 2.67 -10.12
C SER A 154 -9.18 1.18 -9.81
N GLN A 155 -9.76 0.30 -10.63
CA GLN A 155 -9.56 -1.14 -10.50
C GLN A 155 -8.10 -1.57 -10.68
N GLN A 156 -7.42 -1.08 -11.72
CA GLN A 156 -6.02 -1.40 -11.97
C GLN A 156 -5.13 -0.89 -10.84
N LEU A 157 -5.34 0.34 -10.39
CA LEU A 157 -4.59 0.95 -9.30
C LEU A 157 -4.78 0.17 -8.00
N GLY A 158 -6.02 -0.07 -7.56
CA GLY A 158 -6.23 -0.72 -6.27
C GLY A 158 -5.73 -2.17 -6.27
N ARG A 159 -5.86 -2.93 -7.38
CA ARG A 159 -5.23 -4.26 -7.48
C ARG A 159 -3.71 -4.16 -7.39
N GLN A 160 -3.10 -3.23 -8.13
CA GLN A 160 -1.65 -3.05 -8.12
C GLN A 160 -1.14 -2.71 -6.72
N VAL A 161 -1.78 -1.73 -6.05
CA VAL A 161 -1.44 -1.29 -4.69
C VAL A 161 -1.62 -2.44 -3.68
N GLY A 162 -2.69 -3.22 -3.80
CA GLY A 162 -2.95 -4.35 -2.91
C GLY A 162 -1.92 -5.47 -3.08
N ASN A 163 -1.58 -5.82 -4.33
CA ASN A 163 -0.56 -6.82 -4.63
C ASN A 163 0.83 -6.39 -4.11
N VAL A 164 1.18 -5.10 -4.26
CA VAL A 164 2.41 -4.52 -3.68
C VAL A 164 2.40 -4.63 -2.16
N ALA A 165 1.29 -4.31 -1.50
CA ALA A 165 1.17 -4.42 -0.05
C ALA A 165 1.45 -5.83 0.45
N ILE A 166 0.92 -6.85 -0.26
CA ILE A 166 1.13 -8.26 0.07
C ILE A 166 2.57 -8.68 -0.16
N ASN A 167 3.18 -8.29 -1.28
CA ASN A 167 4.60 -8.58 -1.53
C ASN A 167 5.49 -7.99 -0.43
N LEU A 168 5.19 -6.76 -0.02
CA LEU A 168 5.92 -6.08 1.04
C LEU A 168 5.77 -6.79 2.40
N ALA A 169 4.55 -7.21 2.76
CA ALA A 169 4.29 -7.96 3.99
C ALA A 169 4.91 -9.36 3.99
N CYS A 170 5.02 -10.00 2.83
CA CYS A 170 5.64 -11.32 2.66
C CYS A 170 7.18 -11.26 2.53
N LEU A 171 7.79 -10.08 2.53
CA LEU A 171 9.24 -9.94 2.39
C LEU A 171 10.05 -10.73 3.44
N PRO A 172 9.65 -10.80 4.72
CA PRO A 172 10.34 -11.64 5.72
C PRO A 172 10.26 -13.14 5.42
N LEU A 173 9.30 -13.59 4.60
CA LEU A 173 9.10 -14.99 4.22
C LEU A 173 9.90 -15.40 2.97
N ALA A 174 10.46 -14.44 2.23
CA ALA A 174 11.35 -14.73 1.12
C ALA A 174 12.65 -15.39 1.61
N ASP A 175 13.41 -16.00 0.69
CA ASP A 175 14.49 -16.92 1.02
C ASP A 175 14.01 -18.13 1.85
N ALA A 176 12.80 -18.62 1.54
CA ALA A 176 12.16 -19.70 2.27
C ALA A 176 13.03 -20.99 2.28
N PRO A 177 13.06 -21.73 3.40
CA PRO A 177 13.89 -22.93 3.52
C PRO A 177 13.56 -23.98 2.46
N ARG A 178 14.59 -24.58 1.85
CA ARG A 178 14.42 -25.66 0.87
C ARG A 178 13.71 -26.91 1.42
N GLY A 179 13.71 -27.09 2.75
CA GLY A 179 13.00 -28.19 3.41
C GLY A 179 11.49 -27.99 3.54
N MET A 180 10.96 -26.81 3.21
CA MET A 180 9.52 -26.53 3.23
C MET A 180 8.95 -26.65 1.82
N SER A 181 7.78 -27.30 1.70
CA SER A 181 7.09 -27.46 0.42
C SER A 181 6.57 -26.10 -0.09
N ALA A 182 6.47 -25.92 -1.41
CA ALA A 182 5.85 -24.72 -1.98
C ALA A 182 4.40 -24.55 -1.50
N TYR A 183 3.70 -25.65 -1.22
CA TYR A 183 2.37 -25.65 -0.62
C TYR A 183 2.35 -24.94 0.75
N ASP A 184 3.24 -25.35 1.66
CA ASP A 184 3.30 -24.81 3.02
C ASP A 184 3.74 -23.35 3.02
N ILE A 185 4.75 -23.01 2.20
CA ILE A 185 5.22 -21.62 2.03
C ILE A 185 4.06 -20.74 1.56
N GLN A 186 3.27 -21.20 0.58
CA GLN A 186 2.13 -20.45 0.06
C GLN A 186 1.00 -20.31 1.09
N TYR A 187 0.79 -21.32 1.94
CA TYR A 187 -0.16 -21.23 3.05
C TYR A 187 0.28 -20.17 4.07
N VAL A 188 1.56 -20.12 4.42
CA VAL A 188 2.11 -19.08 5.31
C VAL A 188 1.95 -17.70 4.67
N ALA A 189 2.24 -17.54 3.37
CA ALA A 189 2.03 -16.27 2.65
C ALA A 189 0.55 -15.81 2.70
N ARG A 190 -0.40 -16.75 2.59
CA ARG A 190 -1.82 -16.45 2.77
C ARG A 190 -2.15 -15.99 4.19
N LEU A 191 -1.61 -16.66 5.21
CA LEU A 191 -1.82 -16.26 6.61
C LEU A 191 -1.26 -14.86 6.87
N THR A 192 -0.05 -14.56 6.39
CA THR A 192 0.56 -13.23 6.50
C THR A 192 -0.27 -12.16 5.80
N ALA A 193 -0.83 -12.44 4.63
CA ALA A 193 -1.70 -11.49 3.93
C ALA A 193 -3.00 -11.20 4.71
N LEU A 194 -3.61 -12.22 5.32
CA LEU A 194 -4.82 -12.08 6.16
C LEU A 194 -4.52 -11.33 7.46
N ASP A 195 -3.41 -11.66 8.12
CA ASP A 195 -2.95 -10.98 9.33
C ASP A 195 -2.64 -9.50 9.04
N THR A 196 -1.97 -9.20 7.92
CA THR A 196 -1.72 -7.82 7.48
C THR A 196 -3.03 -7.05 7.24
N LEU A 197 -4.04 -7.71 6.66
CA LEU A 197 -5.38 -7.12 6.49
C LEU A 197 -6.05 -6.84 7.83
N GLU A 198 -5.92 -7.74 8.80
CA GLU A 198 -6.49 -7.54 10.14
C GLU A 198 -5.78 -6.37 10.85
N GLN A 199 -4.46 -6.35 10.84
CA GLN A 199 -3.65 -5.29 11.46
C GLN A 199 -3.81 -3.93 10.79
N SER A 200 -4.05 -3.89 9.47
CA SER A 200 -4.30 -2.62 8.76
C SER A 200 -5.60 -1.95 9.20
N ARG A 201 -6.52 -2.69 9.83
CA ARG A 201 -7.77 -2.16 10.41
C ARG A 201 -7.57 -1.54 11.79
N ALA A 202 -6.37 -1.59 12.38
CA ALA A 202 -6.12 -0.84 13.59
C ALA A 202 -6.09 0.67 13.27
N PRO A 203 -6.87 1.52 13.97
CA PRO A 203 -6.84 2.95 13.74
C PRO A 203 -5.49 3.54 14.14
N ARG A 204 -5.08 4.60 13.44
CA ARG A 204 -3.93 5.44 13.75
C ARG A 204 -4.48 6.76 14.26
N GLY A 205 -4.78 6.83 15.56
CA GLY A 205 -5.57 7.93 16.11
C GLY A 205 -7.05 7.76 15.80
N ASP A 206 -7.65 8.74 15.13
CA ASP A 206 -9.06 8.79 14.74
C ASP A 206 -9.33 8.27 13.33
N THR A 207 -8.28 7.92 12.57
CA THR A 207 -8.44 7.42 11.19
C THR A 207 -7.70 6.11 10.93
N TYR A 208 -8.13 5.38 9.90
CA TYR A 208 -7.40 4.21 9.41
C TYR A 208 -6.27 4.62 8.46
N ALA A 209 -5.14 3.92 8.55
CA ALA A 209 -3.97 4.18 7.71
C ALA A 209 -4.35 4.23 6.22
N SER A 210 -3.81 5.20 5.49
CA SER A 210 -3.93 5.32 4.03
C SER A 210 -2.70 6.02 3.49
N THR A 211 -2.28 5.66 2.28
CA THR A 211 -1.19 6.37 1.59
C THR A 211 -1.46 7.88 1.47
N ALA A 212 -2.72 8.31 1.36
CA ALA A 212 -3.06 9.74 1.32
C ALA A 212 -2.63 10.53 2.56
N GLN A 213 -2.43 9.86 3.69
CA GLN A 213 -1.96 10.50 4.91
C GLN A 213 -0.45 10.75 4.89
N LEU A 214 0.31 9.94 4.13
CA LEU A 214 1.78 9.99 4.13
C LEU A 214 2.33 11.33 3.67
N ILE A 215 1.61 12.10 2.84
CA ILE A 215 2.04 13.42 2.37
C ILE A 215 1.91 14.52 3.43
N ASN A 216 1.08 14.32 4.46
CA ASN A 216 0.86 15.31 5.50
C ASN A 216 1.53 14.88 6.82
N PRO A 217 2.59 15.58 7.27
CA PRO A 217 3.30 15.27 8.52
C PRO A 217 2.46 15.37 9.78
N ASP A 218 1.36 16.11 9.72
CA ASP A 218 0.41 16.27 10.83
C ASP A 218 -0.79 15.31 10.70
N SER A 219 -0.76 14.40 9.72
CA SER A 219 -1.78 13.36 9.62
C SER A 219 -1.72 12.41 10.83
N PRO A 220 -2.84 11.75 11.16
CA PRO A 220 -2.86 10.74 12.22
C PRO A 220 -1.85 9.60 11.98
N LEU A 221 -1.67 9.16 10.73
CA LEU A 221 -0.64 8.18 10.35
C LEU A 221 0.78 8.71 10.59
N SER A 222 1.14 9.90 10.11
CA SER A 222 2.48 10.47 10.31
C SER A 222 2.78 10.75 11.78
N THR A 223 1.76 11.14 12.55
CA THR A 223 1.86 11.28 14.01
C THR A 223 2.10 9.92 14.69
N SER A 224 1.45 8.86 14.21
CA SER A 224 1.71 7.49 14.69
C SER A 224 3.15 7.05 14.39
N TRP A 225 3.68 7.35 13.20
CA TRP A 225 5.07 7.07 12.86
C TRP A 225 6.03 7.79 13.82
N ARG A 226 5.82 9.09 14.07
CA ARG A 226 6.64 9.87 15.01
C ARG A 226 6.66 9.28 16.43
N LYS A 227 5.54 8.72 16.89
CA LYS A 227 5.40 8.19 18.25
C LYS A 227 5.93 6.76 18.42
N ASN A 228 5.84 5.95 17.37
CA ASN A 228 6.02 4.50 17.44
C ASN A 228 7.24 3.99 16.67
N ALA A 229 7.92 4.85 15.89
CA ALA A 229 9.16 4.47 15.24
C ALA A 229 10.21 4.00 16.27
N PRO A 230 11.09 3.05 15.91
CA PRO A 230 12.18 2.62 16.77
C PRO A 230 13.07 3.78 17.23
N SER A 231 13.78 3.59 18.34
CA SER A 231 14.58 4.66 18.99
C SER A 231 15.69 5.25 18.12
N THR A 232 16.16 4.51 17.12
CA THR A 232 17.12 4.94 16.10
C THR A 232 16.53 5.94 15.11
N ASN A 233 15.20 6.08 15.06
CA ASN A 233 14.44 7.03 14.24
C ASN A 233 14.70 6.96 12.73
N GLN A 234 15.36 5.92 12.20
CA GLN A 234 15.64 5.84 10.76
C GLN A 234 14.33 5.76 9.95
N ALA A 235 13.33 5.01 10.42
CA ALA A 235 12.02 4.92 9.79
C ALA A 235 11.29 6.26 9.74
N TYR A 236 11.31 7.01 10.85
CA TYR A 236 10.69 8.33 10.88
C TYR A 236 11.44 9.34 10.01
N ASN A 237 12.78 9.30 10.01
CA ASN A 237 13.60 10.15 9.16
C ASN A 237 13.39 9.87 7.66
N ALA A 238 13.25 8.59 7.28
CA ALA A 238 12.92 8.20 5.91
C ALA A 238 11.57 8.80 5.45
N LEU A 239 10.56 8.75 6.32
CA LEU A 239 9.27 9.41 6.04
C LEU A 239 9.41 10.93 5.90
N VAL A 240 10.11 11.60 6.83
CA VAL A 240 10.29 13.05 6.79
C VAL A 240 11.06 13.48 5.54
N GLN A 241 12.14 12.79 5.20
CA GLN A 241 12.94 13.07 4.00
C GLN A 241 12.08 12.96 2.73
N ALA A 242 11.30 11.87 2.61
CA ALA A 242 10.39 11.71 1.48
C ALA A 242 9.29 12.79 1.45
N GLN A 243 8.74 13.16 2.62
CA GLN A 243 7.74 14.24 2.71
C GLN A 243 8.28 15.60 2.29
N GLU A 244 9.53 15.91 2.62
CA GLU A 244 10.20 17.15 2.24
C GLU A 244 10.38 17.25 0.72
N GLU A 245 10.72 16.15 0.05
CA GLU A 245 10.87 16.09 -1.40
C GLU A 245 9.59 16.46 -2.14
N TYR A 246 8.42 15.99 -1.68
CA TYR A 246 7.13 16.29 -2.32
C TYR A 246 6.40 17.51 -1.77
N ARG A 247 6.80 18.05 -0.61
CA ARG A 247 6.25 19.32 -0.08
C ARG A 247 6.65 20.54 -0.93
N GLY A 248 7.75 20.46 -1.68
CA GLY A 248 8.25 21.54 -2.53
C GLY A 248 7.72 21.55 -3.97
N ALA A 249 6.88 20.57 -4.35
CA ALA A 249 6.39 20.39 -5.72
C ALA A 249 4.95 20.88 -5.96
N ALA A 250 4.34 21.56 -4.97
CA ALA A 250 2.97 22.08 -5.02
C ALA A 250 2.94 23.61 -5.04
#